data_AF-A0ABC8C065-F1
#
_entry.id   AF-A0ABC8C065-F1
#
_cell.length_a   1.000
_cell.length_b   1.000
_cell.length_c   1.000
_cell.angle_alpha   90.00
_cell.angle_beta   90.00
_cell.angle_gamma   90.00
#
_symmetry.space_group_name_H-M   'P 1'
#
loop_
_entity.id
_entity.type
_entity.pdbx_description
1 polymer ?
#
loop_
_entity_poly.entity_id
_entity_poly.type
_entity_poly.pdbx_seq_one_letter_code
_entity_poly.pdbx_strand_id
1 'polypeptide(L)'
;MRAVPRPVRSLRRAFLITIGLGWAGYGGIGIINNPRYGTSRGLAHITRYVPLDMLGWMWVVCGAVAVVAGLLLACPRWQAAGFVALAAPAALWGAAFTTSAIGTYPQAAGSACGWAAFAIGILWVSGMEDPLPSHLRKRYR
;
A
#
# COMPACT_ATOMS: atom_id res chain seq x y z
N MET A 1 -27.23 16.43 -29.83
CA MET A 1 -26.64 15.30 -29.08
C MET A 1 -25.75 15.85 -27.97
N ARG A 2 -26.10 15.67 -26.68
CA ARG A 2 -25.23 16.06 -25.56
C ARG A 2 -24.10 15.02 -25.45
N ALA A 3 -22.85 15.46 -25.53
CA ALA A 3 -21.71 14.59 -25.31
C ALA A 3 -21.77 14.06 -23.85
N VAL A 4 -21.84 12.75 -23.68
CA VAL A 4 -21.74 12.11 -22.37
C VAL A 4 -20.30 12.33 -21.88
N PRO A 5 -20.07 13.04 -20.75
CA PRO A 5 -18.74 13.19 -20.22
C PRO A 5 -18.19 11.82 -19.84
N ARG A 6 -17.08 11.41 -20.47
CA ARG A 6 -16.39 10.18 -20.10
C ARG A 6 -15.83 10.33 -18.68
N PRO A 7 -16.01 9.34 -17.80
CA PRO A 7 -15.44 9.39 -16.46
C PRO A 7 -13.92 9.53 -16.58
N VAL A 8 -13.36 10.59 -15.98
CA VAL A 8 -11.92 10.79 -15.94
C VAL A 8 -11.34 9.70 -15.03
N ARG A 9 -10.55 8.78 -15.59
CA ARG A 9 -9.85 7.75 -14.82
C ARG A 9 -8.73 8.40 -14.00
N SER A 10 -8.86 8.39 -12.68
CA SER A 10 -7.77 8.75 -11.76
C SER A 10 -6.86 7.53 -11.56
N LEU A 11 -5.58 7.66 -11.93
CA LEU A 11 -4.59 6.62 -11.70
C LEU A 11 -4.30 6.43 -10.22
N ARG A 12 -4.40 7.48 -9.40
CA ARG A 12 -4.23 7.41 -7.94
C ARG A 12 -5.29 6.54 -7.30
N ARG A 13 -6.56 6.74 -7.69
CA ARG A 13 -7.67 5.90 -7.20
C ARG A 13 -7.53 4.46 -7.67
N ALA A 14 -7.17 4.24 -8.94
CA ALA A 14 -6.91 2.91 -9.46
C ALA A 14 -5.74 2.21 -8.73
N PHE A 15 -4.70 2.97 -8.37
CA PHE A 15 -3.57 2.49 -7.58
C PHE A 15 -4.01 2.10 -6.17
N LEU A 16 -4.76 2.96 -5.46
CA LEU A 16 -5.29 2.67 -4.13
C LEU A 16 -6.12 1.38 -4.09
N ILE A 17 -7.00 1.19 -5.07
CA ILE A 17 -7.84 -0.01 -5.16
C ILE A 17 -6.99 -1.24 -5.46
N THR A 18 -6.14 -1.19 -6.49
CA THR A 18 -5.35 -2.34 -6.93
C THR A 18 -4.36 -2.78 -5.86
N ILE A 19 -3.59 -1.84 -5.31
CA ILE A 19 -2.60 -2.15 -4.27
C ILE A 19 -3.29 -2.48 -2.95
N GLY A 20 -4.41 -1.83 -2.62
CA GLY A 20 -5.19 -2.15 -1.42
C GLY A 20 -5.73 -3.57 -1.42
N LEU A 21 -6.27 -4.05 -2.55
CA LEU A 21 -6.66 -5.46 -2.72
C LEU A 21 -5.45 -6.39 -2.60
N GLY A 22 -4.30 -5.98 -3.17
CA GLY A 22 -3.03 -6.69 -3.01
C GLY A 22 -2.60 -6.84 -1.55
N TRP A 23 -2.71 -5.78 -0.73
CA TRP A 23 -2.45 -5.82 0.71
C TRP A 23 -3.42 -6.67 1.49
N ALA A 24 -4.71 -6.59 1.17
CA ALA A 24 -5.68 -7.47 1.80
C ALA A 24 -5.41 -8.94 1.49
N GLY A 25 -5.08 -9.26 0.23
CA GLY A 25 -4.67 -10.60 -0.18
C GLY A 25 -3.36 -11.04 0.47
N TYR A 26 -2.35 -10.17 0.53
CA TYR A 26 -1.07 -10.48 1.17
C TYR A 26 -1.25 -10.78 2.66
N GLY A 27 -2.01 -9.98 3.39
CA GLY A 27 -2.33 -10.21 4.79
C GLY A 27 -3.12 -11.49 5.02
N GLY A 28 -4.28 -11.62 4.36
CA GLY A 28 -5.18 -12.75 4.58
C GLY A 28 -4.62 -14.08 4.07
N ILE A 29 -4.17 -14.12 2.82
CA ILE A 29 -3.72 -15.35 2.17
C ILE A 29 -2.24 -15.62 2.48
N GLY A 30 -1.40 -14.59 2.41
CA GLY A 30 0.06 -14.73 2.47
C GLY A 30 0.68 -14.69 3.87
N ILE A 31 0.00 -14.11 4.86
CA ILE A 31 0.51 -14.03 6.23
C ILE A 31 -0.30 -14.92 7.17
N ILE A 32 -1.62 -14.72 7.24
CA ILE A 32 -2.48 -15.47 8.16
C ILE A 32 -2.57 -16.95 7.75
N ASN A 33 -2.89 -17.23 6.49
CA ASN A 33 -3.11 -18.61 6.04
C ASN A 33 -1.84 -19.37 5.64
N ASN A 34 -0.75 -18.67 5.30
CA ASN A 34 0.47 -19.30 4.82
C ASN A 34 1.75 -18.54 5.23
N PRO A 35 2.04 -18.47 6.53
CA PRO A 35 3.20 -17.74 7.04
C PRO A 35 4.50 -18.38 6.54
N ARG A 36 5.21 -17.65 5.67
CA ARG A 36 6.48 -18.13 5.10
C ARG A 36 7.62 -18.07 6.12
N TYR A 37 8.53 -19.05 6.06
CA TYR A 37 9.69 -19.11 6.95
C TYR A 37 10.57 -17.84 6.89
N GLY A 38 10.88 -17.36 5.67
CA GLY A 38 11.70 -16.15 5.49
C GLY A 38 11.08 -14.90 6.09
N THR A 39 9.75 -14.76 6.00
CA THR A 39 9.01 -13.65 6.61
C THR A 39 9.01 -13.76 8.14
N SER A 40 8.73 -14.96 8.66
CA SER A 40 8.73 -15.21 10.11
C SER A 40 10.10 -14.92 10.74
N ARG A 41 11.19 -15.30 10.07
CA ARG A 41 12.55 -15.04 10.53
C ARG A 41 12.96 -13.57 10.40
N GLY A 42 12.62 -12.92 9.29
CA GLY A 42 12.91 -11.51 9.08
C GLY A 42 12.10 -10.56 9.98
N LEU A 43 10.96 -11.02 10.49
CA LEU A 43 10.13 -10.28 11.45
C LEU A 43 10.33 -10.73 12.90
N ALA A 44 11.30 -11.63 13.16
CA ALA A 44 11.48 -12.29 14.47
C ALA A 44 11.68 -11.33 15.65
N HIS A 45 12.10 -10.09 15.40
CA HIS A 45 12.20 -9.08 16.45
C HIS A 45 10.83 -8.53 16.86
N ILE A 46 9.97 -8.21 15.89
CA ILE A 46 8.61 -7.68 16.12
C ILE A 46 7.70 -8.79 16.63
N THR A 47 7.84 -10.01 16.10
CA THR A 47 6.96 -11.13 16.46
C THR A 47 7.13 -11.64 17.89
N ARG A 48 8.14 -11.15 18.62
CA ARG A 48 8.24 -11.33 20.09
C ARG A 48 7.18 -10.55 20.86
N TYR A 49 6.69 -9.46 20.29
CA TYR A 49 5.73 -8.57 20.93
C TYR A 49 4.35 -8.63 20.29
N VAL A 50 4.29 -8.80 18.97
CA VAL A 50 3.03 -8.82 18.20
C VAL A 50 2.98 -10.08 17.34
N PRO A 51 2.02 -10.99 17.55
CA PRO A 51 1.94 -12.23 16.78
C PRO A 51 1.75 -11.95 15.29
N LEU A 52 2.27 -12.87 14.46
CA LEU A 52 2.27 -12.72 13.01
C LEU A 52 0.85 -12.57 12.44
N ASP A 53 -0.14 -13.22 13.07
CA ASP A 53 -1.56 -13.10 12.70
C ASP A 53 -2.11 -11.68 12.86
N MET A 54 -1.74 -10.98 13.95
CA MET A 54 -2.14 -9.57 14.14
C MET A 54 -1.51 -8.67 13.08
N LEU A 55 -0.25 -8.93 12.72
CA LEU A 55 0.39 -8.21 11.64
C LEU A 55 -0.25 -8.54 10.28
N GLY A 56 -0.72 -9.78 10.08
CA GLY A 56 -1.53 -10.16 8.93
C GLY A 56 -2.85 -9.38 8.85
N TRP A 57 -3.57 -9.25 9.96
CA TRP A 57 -4.78 -8.44 10.02
C TRP A 57 -4.52 -6.95 9.80
N MET A 58 -3.38 -6.42 10.24
CA MET A 58 -2.96 -5.05 9.92
C MET A 58 -2.91 -4.83 8.39
N TRP A 59 -2.30 -5.75 7.62
CA TRP A 59 -2.31 -5.67 6.15
C TRP A 59 -3.73 -5.68 5.57
N VAL A 60 -4.61 -6.53 6.12
CA VAL A 60 -6.01 -6.61 5.68
C VAL A 60 -6.75 -5.31 5.92
N VAL A 61 -6.66 -4.75 7.13
CA VAL A 61 -7.32 -3.50 7.50
C VAL A 61 -6.77 -2.34 6.67
N CYS A 62 -5.45 -2.22 6.57
CA CYS A 62 -4.80 -1.19 5.75
C CYS A 62 -5.20 -1.29 4.26
N GLY A 63 -5.22 -2.50 3.71
CA GLY A 63 -5.68 -2.76 2.34
C GLY A 63 -7.13 -2.37 2.12
N ALA A 64 -8.02 -2.74 3.05
CA ALA A 64 -9.43 -2.38 2.99
C ALA A 64 -9.65 -0.86 3.07
N VAL A 65 -8.93 -0.17 3.96
CA VAL A 65 -8.97 1.30 4.05
C VAL A 65 -8.54 1.94 2.74
N ALA A 66 -7.48 1.44 2.10
CA ALA A 66 -7.03 1.94 0.81
C ALA A 66 -8.06 1.71 -0.32
N VAL A 67 -8.69 0.53 -0.36
CA VAL A 67 -9.77 0.25 -1.32
C VAL A 67 -10.94 1.20 -1.11
N VAL A 68 -11.41 1.35 0.14
CA VAL A 68 -12.50 2.27 0.48
C VAL A 68 -12.12 3.71 0.11
N ALA A 69 -10.91 4.16 0.42
CA ALA A 69 -10.41 5.48 0.03
C ALA A 69 -10.37 5.71 -1.49
N GLY A 70 -10.02 4.68 -2.27
CA GLY A 70 -10.04 4.76 -3.74
C GLY A 70 -11.45 4.76 -4.32
N LEU A 71 -12.39 4.04 -3.70
CA LEU A 71 -13.79 3.99 -4.11
C LEU A 71 -14.54 5.28 -3.74
N LEU A 72 -14.31 5.82 -2.55
CA LEU A 72 -14.91 7.08 -2.11
C LEU A 72 -14.46 8.23 -3.03
N LEU A 73 -15.43 8.92 -3.61
CA LEU A 73 -15.22 9.99 -4.60
C LEU A 73 -14.27 11.08 -4.09
N ALA A 74 -13.28 11.43 -4.94
CA ALA A 74 -12.41 12.64 -5.01
C ALA A 74 -12.13 13.48 -3.74
N CYS A 75 -12.25 12.93 -2.54
CA CYS A 75 -11.98 13.62 -1.29
C CYS A 75 -10.48 13.53 -1.01
N PRO A 76 -9.72 14.62 -1.07
CA PRO A 76 -8.27 14.57 -0.91
C PRO A 76 -7.84 13.97 0.44
N ARG A 77 -8.61 14.27 1.50
CA ARG A 77 -8.40 13.72 2.86
C ARG A 77 -8.52 12.20 2.92
N TRP A 78 -9.49 11.61 2.23
CA TRP A 78 -9.69 10.16 2.24
C TRP A 78 -8.64 9.45 1.39
N GLN A 79 -8.27 10.03 0.25
CA GLN A 79 -7.15 9.51 -0.54
C GLN A 79 -5.83 9.55 0.24
N ALA A 80 -5.55 10.65 0.95
CA ALA A 80 -4.37 10.76 1.81
C ALA A 80 -4.34 9.66 2.88
N ALA A 81 -5.47 9.43 3.57
CA ALA A 81 -5.59 8.33 4.52
C ALA A 81 -5.35 6.95 3.88
N GLY A 82 -5.86 6.74 2.65
CA GLY A 82 -5.61 5.52 1.88
C GLY A 82 -4.13 5.31 1.54
N PHE A 83 -3.42 6.37 1.12
CA PHE A 83 -1.99 6.28 0.82
C PHE A 83 -1.16 6.03 2.09
N VAL A 84 -1.51 6.66 3.21
CA VAL A 84 -0.90 6.37 4.51
C VAL A 84 -1.12 4.91 4.90
N ALA A 85 -2.35 4.41 4.72
CA ALA A 85 -2.68 3.01 5.01
C ALA A 85 -1.87 2.04 4.13
N LEU A 86 -1.57 2.37 2.88
CA LEU A 86 -0.69 1.55 2.04
C LEU A 86 0.78 1.62 2.46
N ALA A 87 1.27 2.82 2.80
CA ALA A 87 2.67 3.07 3.09
C ALA A 87 3.10 2.51 4.45
N ALA A 88 2.24 2.61 5.47
CA ALA A 88 2.54 2.19 6.84
C ALA A 88 3.02 0.73 6.96
N PRO A 89 2.32 -0.29 6.44
CA PRO A 89 2.76 -1.66 6.58
C PRO A 89 4.00 -1.96 5.73
N ALA A 90 4.16 -1.33 4.56
CA ALA A 90 5.37 -1.45 3.74
C ALA A 90 6.60 -0.86 4.43
N ALA A 91 6.46 0.32 5.05
CA ALA A 91 7.52 0.95 5.82
C ALA A 91 7.89 0.11 7.05
N LEU A 92 6.89 -0.43 7.77
CA LEU A 92 7.12 -1.32 8.90
C LEU A 92 7.90 -2.58 8.49
N TRP A 93 7.50 -3.23 7.39
CA TRP A 93 8.22 -4.39 6.85
C TRP A 93 9.65 -4.03 6.44
N GLY A 94 9.83 -2.90 5.73
CA GLY A 94 11.15 -2.41 5.34
C GLY A 94 12.07 -2.20 6.54
N ALA A 95 11.57 -1.53 7.58
CA ALA A 95 12.32 -1.33 8.82
C ALA A 95 12.66 -2.66 9.52
N ALA A 96 11.67 -3.54 9.67
CA ALA A 96 11.86 -4.83 10.35
C ALA A 96 12.90 -5.72 9.64
N PHE A 97 12.80 -5.85 8.31
CA PHE A 97 13.78 -6.59 7.53
C PHE A 97 15.16 -5.92 7.55
N THR A 98 15.23 -4.58 7.60
CA THR A 98 16.50 -3.85 7.74
C THR A 98 17.17 -4.19 9.08
N THR A 99 16.43 -4.12 10.19
CA THR A 99 16.93 -4.50 11.52
C THR A 99 17.43 -5.95 11.53
N SER A 100 16.66 -6.87 10.93
CA SER A 100 17.06 -8.27 10.83
C SER A 100 18.30 -8.47 9.96
N ALA A 101 18.41 -7.76 8.83
CA ALA A 101 19.55 -7.86 7.91
C ALA A 101 20.87 -7.42 8.57
N ILE A 102 20.83 -6.36 9.37
CA ILE A 102 22.01 -5.83 10.06
C ILE A 102 22.38 -6.68 11.28
N GLY A 103 21.40 -7.33 11.92
CA GLY A 103 21.62 -8.09 13.14
C GLY A 103 21.75 -9.60 12.94
N THR A 104 20.63 -10.27 12.70
CA THR A 104 20.48 -11.72 12.96
C THR A 104 20.21 -12.56 11.72
N TYR A 105 19.87 -11.94 10.60
CA TYR A 105 19.47 -12.62 9.37
C TYR A 105 19.81 -11.79 8.12
N PRO A 106 21.09 -11.79 7.68
CA PRO A 106 21.56 -10.98 6.54
C PRO A 106 20.78 -11.18 5.23
N GLN A 107 20.21 -12.37 5.02
CA GLN A 107 19.41 -12.69 3.84
C GLN A 107 18.11 -11.85 3.75
N ALA A 108 17.73 -11.16 4.84
CA ALA A 108 16.65 -10.18 4.83
C ALA A 108 16.94 -8.93 3.99
N ALA A 109 18.19 -8.65 3.63
CA ALA A 109 18.58 -7.41 2.95
C ALA A 109 17.79 -7.16 1.64
N GLY A 110 17.56 -8.19 0.83
CA GLY A 110 16.77 -8.05 -0.40
C GLY A 110 15.32 -7.66 -0.12
N SER A 111 14.71 -8.24 0.92
CA SER A 111 13.36 -7.87 1.36
C SER A 111 13.34 -6.45 1.93
N ALA A 112 14.34 -6.06 2.73
CA ALA A 112 14.47 -4.71 3.26
C ALA A 112 14.45 -3.65 2.16
N CYS A 113 15.31 -3.82 1.13
CA CYS A 113 15.36 -2.92 -0.02
C CYS A 113 14.04 -2.90 -0.79
N GLY A 114 13.43 -4.06 -1.05
CA GLY A 114 12.17 -4.15 -1.78
C GLY A 114 11.03 -3.42 -1.08
N TRP A 115 10.87 -3.65 0.22
CA TRP A 115 9.81 -3.02 1.01
C TRP A 115 10.03 -1.52 1.23
N ALA A 116 11.27 -1.10 1.46
CA ALA A 116 11.61 0.33 1.54
C ALA A 116 11.33 1.05 0.22
N ALA A 117 11.76 0.48 -0.91
CA ALA A 117 11.49 1.03 -2.24
C ALA A 117 9.98 1.10 -2.52
N PHE A 118 9.21 0.08 -2.13
CA PHE A 118 7.76 0.07 -2.30
C PHE A 118 7.08 1.16 -1.48
N ALA A 119 7.49 1.36 -0.22
CA ALA A 119 6.99 2.44 0.63
C ALA A 119 7.27 3.83 0.01
N ILE A 120 8.49 4.05 -0.49
CA ILE A 120 8.87 5.29 -1.19
C ILE A 120 8.06 5.48 -2.47
N GLY A 121 7.86 4.42 -3.26
CA GLY A 121 7.02 4.46 -4.46
C GLY A 121 5.59 4.88 -4.16
N ILE A 122 5.00 4.38 -3.06
CA ILE A 122 3.67 4.81 -2.61
C ILE A 122 3.66 6.31 -2.28
N LEU A 123 4.68 6.82 -1.60
CA LEU A 123 4.81 8.27 -1.31
C LEU A 123 4.88 9.10 -2.60
N TRP A 124 5.66 8.67 -3.59
CA TRP A 124 5.72 9.36 -4.89
C TRP A 124 4.38 9.37 -5.61
N VAL A 125 3.69 8.22 -5.69
CA VAL A 125 2.35 8.14 -6.30
C VAL A 125 1.33 8.98 -5.54
N SER A 126 1.47 9.09 -4.22
CA SER A 126 0.58 9.92 -3.40
C SER A 126 0.67 11.41 -3.76
N GLY A 127 1.83 11.87 -4.22
CA GLY A 127 2.06 13.25 -4.65
C GLY A 127 1.67 13.55 -6.10
N MET A 128 1.27 12.54 -6.89
CA MET A 128 0.82 12.77 -8.26
C MET A 128 -0.49 13.57 -8.30
N GLU A 129 -0.70 14.33 -9.37
CA GLU A 129 -1.94 15.07 -9.58
C GLU A 129 -3.03 14.18 -10.17
N ASP A 130 -4.27 14.40 -9.75
CA ASP A 130 -5.42 13.80 -10.43
C ASP A 130 -5.72 14.61 -11.70
N PRO A 131 -6.03 13.96 -12.83
CA PRO A 131 -6.37 14.64 -14.06
C PRO A 131 -7.59 15.57 -13.87
N LEU A 132 -7.48 16.81 -14.37
CA LEU A 132 -8.55 17.79 -14.30
C LEU A 132 -9.87 17.22 -14.87
N PRO A 133 -11.02 17.48 -14.21
CA PRO A 133 -12.35 17.16 -14.73
C PRO A 133 -12.52 17.66 -16.17
N SER A 134 -13.23 16.88 -16.99
CA SER A 134 -13.39 17.19 -18.42
C SER A 134 -13.99 18.57 -18.71
N HIS A 135 -14.79 19.12 -17.78
CA HIS A 135 -15.41 20.44 -17.90
C HIS A 135 -14.47 21.60 -17.52
N LEU A 136 -13.34 21.32 -16.86
CA LEU A 136 -12.29 22.31 -16.53
C LEU A 136 -11.10 22.25 -17.49
N ARG A 137 -11.07 21.27 -18.39
CA ARG A 137 -9.97 21.08 -19.34
C ARG A 137 -10.14 22.09 -20.49
N LYS A 138 -9.31 23.15 -20.53
CA LYS A 138 -9.28 24.09 -21.67
C LYS A 138 -8.98 23.31 -22.95
N ARG A 139 -9.85 23.43 -23.97
CA ARG A 139 -9.56 22.97 -25.34
C ARG A 139 -8.44 23.85 -25.88
N TYR A 140 -7.19 23.44 -25.70
CA TYR A 140 -6.13 23.92 -26.58
C TYR A 140 -6.31 23.21 -27.93
N ARG A 141 -6.64 23.99 -28.94
CA ARG A 141 -6.52 23.61 -30.35
C ARG A 141 -5.16 24.07 -30.84
#